data_AF-A0A442W7J4-F1
#
_entry.id   AF-A0A442W7J4-F1
#
_cell.length_a   1.000
_cell.length_b   1.000
_cell.length_c   1.000
_cell.angle_alpha   90.00
_cell.angle_beta   90.00
_cell.angle_gamma   90.00
#
_symmetry.space_group_name_H-M   'P 1'
#
loop_
_entity.id
_entity.type
_entity.pdbx_description
1 polymer ?
#
loop_
_entity_poly.entity_id
_entity_poly.type
_entity_poly.pdbx_seq_one_letter_code
_entity_poly.pdbx_strand_id
1 'polypeptide(L)'
;MWQWLSELQGAQASLLGSFAGFLFGICALVVGALVNFRLNRRRDALLRGEEADSVAAALYGEIVLIRKELARTANIVAKTEMRGGTFDKHFLELTRLQEPLLYKALANKLGLLAPEVVLAITDFHGNVELARGWLPQLVESDDRKFSYSPLTVLEPAIKAIDGVKPTLDHIAKTMRIGPPEDGFDLSNPYAIAENEREKFGER
;
A
#
# COMPACT_ATOMS: atom_id res chain seq x y z
N MET A 1 -84.53 11.78 10.58
CA MET A 1 -83.52 12.72 10.03
C MET A 1 -82.38 12.97 11.00
N TRP A 2 -82.63 13.11 12.31
CA TRP A 2 -81.58 13.37 13.33
C TRP A 2 -80.67 12.16 13.65
N GLN A 3 -81.19 10.93 13.63
CA GLN A 3 -80.38 9.70 13.83
C GLN A 3 -79.37 9.43 12.70
N TRP A 4 -79.70 9.80 11.46
CA TRP A 4 -78.80 9.65 10.31
C TRP A 4 -77.60 10.63 10.37
N LEU A 5 -77.82 11.82 10.95
CA LEU A 5 -76.75 12.81 11.20
C LEU A 5 -75.82 12.40 12.35
N SER A 6 -76.32 11.69 13.38
CA SER A 6 -75.46 11.14 14.44
C SER A 6 -74.62 9.95 14.00
N GLU A 7 -75.09 9.14 13.03
CA GLU A 7 -74.31 8.04 12.45
C GLU A 7 -73.16 8.53 11.55
N LEU A 8 -73.34 9.67 10.87
CA LEU A 8 -72.30 10.33 10.09
C LEU A 8 -71.15 10.88 10.96
N GLN A 9 -71.44 11.32 12.19
CA GLN A 9 -70.42 11.81 13.13
C GLN A 9 -69.47 10.68 13.60
N GLY A 10 -69.98 9.47 13.82
CA GLY A 10 -69.16 8.30 14.16
C GLY A 10 -68.31 7.79 12.99
N ALA A 11 -68.88 7.79 11.78
CA ALA A 11 -68.16 7.40 10.57
C ALA A 11 -66.99 8.36 10.27
N GLN A 12 -67.18 9.68 10.41
CA GLN A 12 -66.12 10.67 10.25
C GLN A 12 -64.99 10.51 11.27
N ALA A 13 -65.30 10.26 12.54
CA ALA A 13 -64.28 10.01 13.57
C ALA A 13 -63.45 8.75 13.29
N SER A 14 -64.10 7.68 12.80
CA SER A 14 -63.41 6.43 12.44
C SER A 14 -62.46 6.58 11.24
N LEU A 15 -62.83 7.41 10.25
CA LEU A 15 -62.00 7.72 9.08
C LEU A 15 -60.80 8.58 9.46
N LEU A 16 -60.99 9.61 10.28
CA LEU A 16 -59.89 10.44 10.80
C LEU A 16 -58.90 9.62 11.63
N GLY A 17 -59.39 8.74 12.50
CA GLY A 17 -58.55 7.83 13.28
C GLY A 17 -57.74 6.86 12.41
N SER A 18 -58.37 6.27 11.40
CA SER A 18 -57.72 5.35 10.46
C SER A 18 -56.66 6.05 9.62
N PHE A 19 -56.94 7.26 9.14
CA PHE A 19 -56.00 8.07 8.37
C PHE A 19 -54.80 8.53 9.22
N ALA A 20 -55.05 9.00 10.44
CA ALA A 20 -53.99 9.36 11.38
C ALA A 20 -53.11 8.16 11.75
N GLY A 21 -53.71 6.99 12.00
CA GLY A 21 -52.99 5.74 12.25
C GLY A 21 -52.15 5.29 11.05
N PHE A 22 -52.68 5.40 9.83
CA PHE A 22 -51.95 5.10 8.60
C PHE A 22 -50.75 6.04 8.41
N LEU A 23 -50.95 7.35 8.56
CA LEU A 23 -49.86 8.34 8.47
C LEU A 23 -48.79 8.07 9.55
N PHE A 24 -49.21 7.78 10.78
CA PHE A 24 -48.28 7.44 11.84
C PHE A 24 -47.51 6.15 11.54
N GLY A 25 -48.19 5.12 11.03
CA GLY A 25 -47.57 3.87 10.57
C GLY A 25 -46.53 4.10 9.48
N ILE A 26 -46.85 4.92 8.46
CA ILE A 26 -45.88 5.30 7.41
C ILE A 26 -44.70 6.07 8.01
N CYS A 27 -44.95 7.08 8.84
CA CYS A 27 -43.89 7.85 9.48
C CYS A 27 -42.96 6.95 10.30
N ALA A 28 -43.52 6.01 11.07
CA ALA A 28 -42.75 5.05 11.85
C ALA A 28 -41.88 4.15 10.95
N LEU A 29 -42.42 3.66 9.83
CA LEU A 29 -41.67 2.87 8.85
C LEU A 29 -40.54 3.67 8.20
N VAL A 30 -40.81 4.93 7.81
CA VAL A 30 -39.81 5.82 7.21
C VAL A 30 -38.69 6.13 8.19
N VAL A 31 -39.01 6.45 9.44
CA VAL A 31 -38.00 6.70 10.50
C VAL A 31 -37.19 5.43 10.78
N GLY A 32 -37.85 4.28 10.91
CA GLY A 32 -37.19 2.98 11.09
C GLY A 32 -36.22 2.66 9.96
N ALA A 33 -36.65 2.85 8.70
CA ALA A 33 -35.81 2.65 7.53
C ALA A 33 -34.60 3.60 7.50
N LEU A 34 -34.78 4.87 7.86
CA LEU A 34 -33.69 5.86 7.88
C LEU A 34 -32.64 5.53 8.96
N VAL A 35 -33.08 5.09 10.14
CA VAL A 35 -32.17 4.64 11.20
C VAL A 35 -31.40 3.40 10.75
N ASN A 36 -32.06 2.41 10.17
CA ASN A 36 -31.41 1.21 9.66
C ASN A 36 -30.37 1.52 8.57
N PHE A 37 -30.71 2.41 7.64
CA PHE A 37 -29.78 2.88 6.61
C PHE A 37 -28.54 3.56 7.22
N ARG A 38 -28.72 4.42 8.24
CA ARG A 38 -27.61 5.07 8.94
C ARG A 38 -26.72 4.07 9.67
N LEU A 39 -27.31 3.06 10.31
CA LEU A 39 -26.56 1.99 11.00
C LEU A 39 -25.75 1.16 10.00
N ASN A 40 -26.35 0.76 8.88
CA ASN A 40 -25.65 0.03 7.83
C ASN A 40 -24.49 0.83 7.24
N ARG A 41 -24.70 2.13 6.94
CA ARG A 41 -23.61 2.98 6.43
C ARG A 41 -22.45 3.13 7.42
N ARG A 42 -22.74 3.18 8.73
CA ARG A 42 -21.70 3.20 9.77
C ARG A 42 -20.95 1.87 9.83
N ARG A 43 -21.67 0.75 9.79
CA ARG A 43 -21.08 -0.59 9.77
C ARG A 43 -20.17 -0.77 8.56
N ASP A 44 -20.64 -0.38 7.37
CA ASP A 44 -19.84 -0.48 6.14
C ASP A 44 -18.58 0.38 6.20
N ALA A 45 -18.66 1.57 6.81
CA ALA A 45 -17.48 2.41 7.01
C ALA A 45 -16.47 1.78 7.98
N LEU A 46 -16.94 1.15 9.07
CA LEU A 46 -16.07 0.43 10.00
C LEU A 46 -15.39 -0.77 9.34
N LEU A 47 -16.16 -1.60 8.62
CA LEU A 47 -15.62 -2.77 7.91
C LEU A 47 -14.57 -2.37 6.85
N ARG A 48 -14.80 -1.27 6.14
CA ARG A 48 -13.80 -0.73 5.19
C ARG A 48 -12.55 -0.23 5.89
N GLY A 49 -12.69 0.36 7.08
CA GLY A 49 -11.55 0.76 7.91
C GLY A 49 -10.72 -0.45 8.34
N GLU A 50 -11.36 -1.49 8.87
CA GLU A 50 -10.69 -2.74 9.27
C GLU A 50 -10.00 -3.44 8.08
N GLU A 51 -10.63 -3.40 6.90
CA GLU A 51 -10.03 -3.94 5.68
C GLU A 51 -8.82 -3.11 5.23
N ALA A 52 -8.89 -1.78 5.27
CA ALA A 52 -7.78 -0.89 4.95
C ALA A 52 -6.59 -1.13 5.89
N ASP A 53 -6.84 -1.23 7.20
CA ASP A 53 -5.82 -1.52 8.21
C ASP A 53 -5.15 -2.88 7.97
N SER A 54 -5.95 -3.90 7.61
CA SER A 54 -5.44 -5.24 7.29
C SER A 54 -4.54 -5.23 6.04
N VAL A 55 -4.93 -4.48 5.00
CA VAL A 55 -4.11 -4.31 3.79
C VAL A 55 -2.82 -3.55 4.11
N ALA A 56 -2.90 -2.46 4.89
CA ALA A 56 -1.74 -1.70 5.31
C ALA A 56 -0.74 -2.56 6.10
N ALA A 57 -1.24 -3.38 7.04
CA ALA A 57 -0.40 -4.29 7.83
C ALA A 57 0.29 -5.35 6.97
N ALA A 58 -0.44 -5.94 6.02
CA ALA A 58 0.10 -6.95 5.10
C ALA A 58 1.23 -6.36 4.23
N LEU A 59 0.98 -5.19 3.63
CA LEU A 59 1.98 -4.51 2.79
C LEU A 59 3.16 -4.01 3.62
N TYR A 60 2.93 -3.50 4.83
CA TYR A 60 3.99 -3.12 5.76
C TYR A 60 4.97 -4.28 6.00
N GLY A 61 4.44 -5.46 6.31
CA GLY A 61 5.27 -6.65 6.56
C GLY A 61 6.11 -7.05 5.34
N GLU A 62 5.52 -7.05 4.15
CA GLU A 62 6.24 -7.35 2.91
C GLU A 62 7.33 -6.33 2.62
N ILE A 63 7.02 -5.03 2.71
CA ILE A 63 7.98 -3.95 2.43
C ILE A 63 9.17 -4.02 3.38
N VAL A 64 8.95 -4.28 4.68
CA VAL A 64 10.04 -4.41 5.66
C VAL A 64 11.00 -5.55 5.29
N LEU A 65 10.47 -6.71 4.89
CA LEU A 65 11.29 -7.85 4.49
C LEU A 65 12.06 -7.57 3.19
N ILE A 66 11.40 -6.98 2.19
CA ILE A 66 12.03 -6.64 0.91
C ILE A 66 13.11 -5.56 1.12
N ARG A 67 12.89 -4.54 1.97
CA ARG A 67 13.91 -3.53 2.29
C ARG A 67 15.20 -4.17 2.83
N LYS A 68 15.07 -5.15 3.72
CA LYS A 68 16.22 -5.88 4.27
C LYS A 68 16.98 -6.67 3.21
N GLU A 69 16.25 -7.35 2.32
CA GLU A 69 16.86 -8.09 1.22
C GLU A 69 17.53 -7.16 0.19
N LEU A 70 16.90 -6.03 -0.09
CA LEU A 70 17.41 -5.01 -1.00
C LEU A 70 18.67 -4.35 -0.44
N ALA A 71 18.69 -4.03 0.86
CA ALA A 71 19.88 -3.52 1.54
C ALA A 71 21.04 -4.52 1.52
N ARG A 72 20.75 -5.82 1.73
CA ARG A 72 21.75 -6.89 1.60
C ARG A 72 22.31 -6.96 0.18
N THR A 73 21.43 -6.92 -0.82
CA THR A 73 21.81 -7.00 -2.23
C THR A 73 22.64 -5.79 -2.66
N ALA A 74 22.21 -4.57 -2.30
CA ALA A 74 22.96 -3.35 -2.55
C ALA A 74 24.37 -3.40 -1.92
N ASN A 75 24.49 -3.92 -0.70
CA ASN A 75 25.79 -4.11 -0.06
C ASN A 75 26.68 -5.12 -0.77
N ILE A 76 26.12 -6.20 -1.28
CA ILE A 76 26.87 -7.19 -2.06
C ILE A 76 27.37 -6.56 -3.36
N VAL A 77 26.50 -5.85 -4.10
CA VAL A 77 26.86 -5.10 -5.31
C VAL A 77 28.00 -4.12 -5.02
N ALA A 78 27.85 -3.28 -3.99
CA ALA A 78 28.85 -2.28 -3.64
C ALA A 78 30.20 -2.91 -3.25
N LYS A 79 30.19 -3.98 -2.44
CA LYS A 79 31.42 -4.68 -2.03
C LYS A 79 32.13 -5.37 -3.19
N THR A 80 31.40 -5.90 -4.17
CA THR A 80 31.99 -6.46 -5.38
C THR A 80 32.73 -5.38 -6.17
N GLU A 81 32.08 -4.23 -6.38
CA GLU A 81 32.67 -3.10 -7.10
C GLU A 81 33.90 -2.53 -6.37
N MET A 82 33.81 -2.28 -5.05
CA MET A 82 34.93 -1.75 -4.25
C MET A 82 36.18 -2.65 -4.29
N ARG A 83 36.00 -3.97 -4.50
CA ARG A 83 37.10 -4.93 -4.60
C ARG A 83 37.65 -5.07 -6.02
N GLY A 84 37.08 -4.37 -7.00
CA GLY A 84 37.35 -4.59 -8.42
C GLY A 84 37.00 -6.01 -8.88
N GLY A 85 36.01 -6.63 -8.23
CA GLY A 85 35.53 -7.96 -8.59
C GLY A 85 34.66 -7.93 -9.84
N THR A 86 34.56 -9.06 -10.53
CA THR A 86 33.64 -9.22 -11.66
C THR A 86 32.28 -9.72 -11.19
N PHE A 87 31.22 -9.25 -11.84
CA PHE A 87 29.88 -9.79 -11.67
C PHE A 87 29.76 -11.05 -12.54
N ASP A 88 29.94 -12.22 -11.93
CA ASP A 88 29.87 -13.50 -12.63
C ASP A 88 28.52 -14.21 -12.40
N LYS A 89 28.37 -15.44 -12.92
CA LYS A 89 27.15 -16.22 -12.68
C LYS A 89 26.95 -16.57 -11.21
N HIS A 90 28.02 -16.73 -10.45
CA HIS A 90 27.95 -17.05 -9.02
C HIS A 90 27.40 -15.88 -8.20
N PHE A 91 27.69 -14.64 -8.62
CA PHE A 91 27.09 -13.44 -8.03
C PHE A 91 25.55 -13.48 -8.05
N LEU A 92 24.92 -13.96 -9.13
CA LEU A 92 23.46 -14.06 -9.23
C LEU A 92 22.86 -15.23 -8.42
N GLU A 93 23.67 -16.24 -8.08
CA GLU A 93 23.24 -17.28 -7.16
C GLU A 93 23.14 -16.75 -5.73
N LEU A 94 24.05 -15.84 -5.37
CA LEU A 94 24.09 -15.18 -4.05
C LEU A 94 23.10 -14.02 -3.92
N THR A 95 22.73 -13.39 -5.04
CA THR A 95 21.86 -12.20 -5.08
C THR A 95 20.59 -12.49 -5.85
N ARG A 96 19.53 -12.83 -5.11
CA ARG A 96 18.16 -12.92 -5.63
C ARG A 96 17.29 -12.02 -4.79
N LEU A 97 16.49 -11.19 -5.47
CA LEU A 97 15.44 -10.39 -4.85
C LEU A 97 14.12 -11.13 -4.99
N GLN A 98 13.40 -11.27 -3.87
CA GLN A 98 12.08 -11.91 -3.88
C GLN A 98 11.07 -11.09 -4.66
N GLU A 99 10.13 -11.78 -5.28
CA GLU A 99 8.99 -11.15 -5.94
C GLU A 99 7.96 -10.72 -4.88
N PRO A 100 7.43 -9.49 -4.96
CA PRO A 100 6.38 -9.05 -4.05
C PRO A 100 5.08 -9.83 -4.33
N LEU A 101 4.67 -10.68 -3.40
CA LEU A 101 3.50 -11.55 -3.52
C LEU A 101 2.24 -10.85 -3.01
N LEU A 102 2.33 -10.18 -1.86
CA LEU A 102 1.20 -9.52 -1.21
C LEU A 102 0.78 -8.29 -1.99
N TYR A 103 1.71 -7.46 -2.46
CA TYR A 103 1.40 -6.31 -3.31
C TYR A 103 0.59 -6.73 -4.55
N LYS A 104 1.00 -7.80 -5.24
CA LYS A 104 0.28 -8.30 -6.41
C LYS A 104 -1.11 -8.84 -6.05
N ALA A 105 -1.21 -9.60 -4.96
CA ALA A 105 -2.48 -10.16 -4.50
C ALA A 105 -3.48 -9.08 -4.00
N LEU A 106 -2.97 -7.96 -3.48
CA LEU A 106 -3.76 -6.87 -2.90
C LEU A 106 -3.89 -5.65 -3.81
N ALA A 107 -3.46 -5.73 -5.07
CA ALA A 107 -3.47 -4.61 -6.01
C ALA A 107 -4.86 -3.97 -6.17
N ASN A 108 -5.92 -4.79 -6.19
CA ASN A 108 -7.31 -4.31 -6.27
C ASN A 108 -7.84 -3.64 -4.99
N LYS A 109 -7.10 -3.74 -3.87
CA LYS A 109 -7.45 -3.15 -2.57
C LYS A 109 -6.61 -1.93 -2.20
N LEU A 110 -5.63 -1.54 -3.03
CA LEU A 110 -4.80 -0.36 -2.78
C LEU A 110 -5.64 0.92 -2.64
N GLY A 111 -6.77 1.01 -3.33
CA GLY A 111 -7.70 2.15 -3.23
C GLY A 111 -8.39 2.32 -1.87
N LEU A 112 -8.23 1.37 -0.94
CA LEU A 112 -8.70 1.50 0.44
C LEU A 112 -7.76 2.35 1.30
N LEU A 113 -6.50 2.50 0.88
CA LEU A 113 -5.47 3.23 1.61
C LEU A 113 -5.50 4.73 1.28
N ALA A 114 -4.87 5.53 2.13
CA ALA A 114 -4.67 6.95 1.87
C ALA A 114 -3.81 7.16 0.61
N PRO A 115 -4.09 8.16 -0.24
CA PRO A 115 -3.40 8.36 -1.52
C PRO A 115 -1.87 8.42 -1.41
N GLU A 116 -1.36 9.04 -0.35
CA GLU A 116 0.05 9.24 -0.08
C GLU A 116 0.74 7.90 0.22
N VAL A 117 0.04 7.02 0.94
CA VAL A 117 0.49 5.65 1.22
C VAL A 117 0.54 4.84 -0.07
N VAL A 118 -0.50 4.94 -0.92
CA VAL A 118 -0.54 4.23 -2.22
C VAL A 118 0.61 4.64 -3.12
N LEU A 119 0.88 5.94 -3.24
CA LEU A 119 1.98 6.45 -4.05
C LEU A 119 3.33 5.94 -3.55
N ALA A 120 3.59 6.01 -2.24
CA ALA A 120 4.84 5.54 -1.66
C ALA A 120 5.05 4.03 -1.82
N ILE A 121 4.00 3.23 -1.64
CA ILE A 121 4.06 1.76 -1.84
C ILE A 121 4.31 1.44 -3.31
N THR A 122 3.63 2.13 -4.23
CA THR A 122 3.80 1.91 -5.67
C THR A 122 5.20 2.31 -6.13
N ASP A 123 5.72 3.44 -5.68
CA ASP A 123 7.08 3.89 -5.97
C ASP A 123 8.12 2.92 -5.39
N PHE A 124 7.91 2.42 -4.17
CA PHE A 124 8.74 1.38 -3.57
C PHE A 124 8.82 0.14 -4.46
N HIS A 125 7.68 -0.46 -4.82
CA HIS A 125 7.66 -1.66 -5.65
C HIS A 125 8.19 -1.40 -7.07
N GLY A 126 7.95 -0.21 -7.64
CA GLY A 126 8.54 0.19 -8.91
C GLY A 126 10.07 0.19 -8.87
N ASN A 127 10.66 0.78 -7.83
CA ASN A 127 12.11 0.79 -7.64
C ASN A 127 12.68 -0.61 -7.34
N VAL A 128 11.97 -1.46 -6.58
CA VAL A 128 12.34 -2.87 -6.37
C VAL A 128 12.38 -3.64 -7.70
N GLU A 129 11.36 -3.44 -8.55
CA GLU A 129 11.29 -4.07 -9.87
C GLU A 129 12.41 -3.59 -10.80
N LEU A 130 12.74 -2.29 -10.78
CA LEU A 130 13.89 -1.76 -11.52
C LEU A 130 15.20 -2.38 -11.05
N ALA A 131 15.47 -2.39 -9.74
CA ALA A 131 16.68 -2.99 -9.18
C ALA A 131 16.79 -4.48 -9.54
N ARG A 132 15.68 -5.21 -9.45
CA ARG A 132 15.59 -6.62 -9.83
C ARG A 132 15.83 -6.85 -11.32
N GLY A 133 15.29 -5.99 -12.18
CA GLY A 133 15.48 -6.08 -13.64
C GLY A 133 16.92 -5.80 -14.07
N TRP A 134 17.59 -4.87 -13.39
CA TRP A 134 18.98 -4.51 -13.68
C TRP A 134 20.01 -5.46 -13.07
N LEU A 135 19.70 -6.14 -11.97
CA LEU A 135 20.64 -7.02 -11.27
C LEU A 135 21.28 -8.10 -12.18
N PRO A 136 20.54 -8.86 -13.02
CA PRO A 136 21.13 -9.81 -13.97
C PRO A 136 21.96 -9.14 -15.08
N GLN A 137 21.71 -7.87 -15.36
CA GLN A 137 22.40 -7.14 -16.41
C GLN A 137 23.82 -6.75 -16.00
N LEU A 138 24.11 -6.69 -14.69
CA LEU A 138 25.46 -6.45 -14.19
C LEU A 138 26.44 -7.57 -14.58
N VAL A 139 25.97 -8.81 -14.76
CA VAL A 139 26.84 -9.93 -15.10
C VAL A 139 27.50 -9.73 -16.45
N GLU A 140 28.81 -9.91 -16.53
CA GLU A 140 29.50 -9.79 -17.81
C GLU A 140 29.05 -10.88 -18.80
N SER A 141 28.88 -10.49 -20.06
CA SER A 141 28.45 -11.39 -21.13
C SER A 141 29.30 -11.09 -22.35
N ASP A 142 30.01 -12.09 -22.87
CA ASP A 142 30.86 -11.95 -24.06
C ASP A 142 30.09 -11.47 -25.29
N ASP A 143 28.79 -11.81 -25.36
CA ASP A 143 27.88 -11.37 -26.42
C ASP A 143 27.56 -9.85 -26.38
N ARG A 144 27.81 -9.17 -25.24
CA ARG A 144 27.51 -7.75 -25.04
C ARG A 144 28.79 -6.93 -25.13
N LYS A 145 28.80 -5.95 -26.04
CA LYS A 145 29.94 -5.03 -26.25
C LYS A 145 30.02 -3.88 -25.22
N PHE A 146 29.20 -3.91 -24.18
CA PHE A 146 29.12 -2.86 -23.17
C PHE A 146 28.77 -3.46 -21.81
N SER A 147 29.21 -2.80 -20.75
CA SER A 147 28.89 -3.14 -19.36
C SER A 147 27.88 -2.16 -18.76
N TYR A 148 27.12 -2.64 -17.79
CA TYR A 148 26.19 -1.81 -17.03
C TYR A 148 26.86 -1.31 -15.75
N SER A 149 26.64 -0.05 -15.41
CA SER A 149 27.14 0.51 -14.15
C SER A 149 26.37 -0.09 -12.96
N PRO A 150 27.04 -0.41 -11.83
CA PRO A 150 26.40 -0.75 -10.57
C PRO A 150 25.34 0.27 -10.13
N LEU A 151 25.48 1.53 -10.54
CA LEU A 151 24.52 2.60 -10.27
C LEU A 151 23.09 2.24 -10.70
N THR A 152 22.93 1.51 -11.81
CA THR A 152 21.62 1.08 -12.34
C THR A 152 20.83 0.20 -11.37
N VAL A 153 21.51 -0.49 -10.46
CA VAL A 153 20.92 -1.29 -9.38
C VAL A 153 20.90 -0.53 -8.06
N LEU A 154 22.01 0.14 -7.72
CA LEU A 154 22.17 0.81 -6.42
C LEU A 154 21.23 1.99 -6.26
N GLU A 155 21.03 2.79 -7.30
CA GLU A 155 20.16 3.97 -7.21
C GLU A 155 18.69 3.62 -6.91
N PRO A 156 18.02 2.75 -7.69
CA PRO A 156 16.65 2.36 -7.35
C PRO A 156 16.60 1.60 -6.01
N ALA A 157 17.62 0.81 -5.67
CA ALA A 157 17.67 0.15 -4.36
C ALA A 157 17.68 1.14 -3.19
N ILE A 158 18.54 2.16 -3.23
CA ILE A 158 18.63 3.21 -2.22
C ILE A 158 17.32 4.00 -2.14
N LYS A 159 16.78 4.42 -3.29
CA LYS A 159 15.49 5.14 -3.35
C LYS A 159 14.36 4.34 -2.74
N ALA A 160 14.27 3.05 -3.02
CA ALA A 160 13.27 2.17 -2.41
C ALA A 160 13.45 2.08 -0.88
N ILE A 161 14.67 1.87 -0.39
CA ILE A 161 14.92 1.68 1.04
C ILE A 161 14.60 2.94 1.84
N ASP A 162 15.04 4.10 1.38
CA ASP A 162 14.92 5.35 2.13
C ASP A 162 13.61 6.09 1.82
N GLY A 163 13.15 6.05 0.57
CA GLY A 163 11.94 6.75 0.13
C GLY A 163 10.66 6.24 0.79
N VAL A 164 10.57 4.94 1.07
CA VAL A 164 9.36 4.36 1.70
C VAL A 164 9.33 4.54 3.22
N LYS A 165 10.45 4.89 3.84
CA LYS A 165 10.61 4.92 5.31
C LYS A 165 9.58 5.82 6.01
N PRO A 166 9.34 7.08 5.59
CA PRO A 166 8.36 7.94 6.27
C PRO A 166 6.95 7.34 6.27
N THR A 167 6.59 6.63 5.19
CA THR A 167 5.30 5.95 5.08
C THR A 167 5.23 4.74 6.01
N LEU A 168 6.31 3.97 6.16
CA LEU A 168 6.36 2.87 7.13
C LEU A 168 6.25 3.36 8.57
N ASP A 169 6.92 4.45 8.91
CA ASP A 169 6.83 5.07 10.24
C ASP A 169 5.40 5.55 10.52
N HIS A 170 4.74 6.13 9.52
CA HIS A 170 3.34 6.54 9.60
C HIS A 170 2.41 5.33 9.82
N ILE A 171 2.56 4.27 9.01
CA ILE A 171 1.76 3.04 9.12
C ILE A 171 1.98 2.38 10.49
N ALA A 172 3.23 2.27 10.95
CA ALA A 172 3.58 1.71 12.25
C ALA A 172 2.92 2.49 13.41
N LYS A 173 2.96 3.82 13.36
CA LYS A 173 2.30 4.69 14.33
C LYS A 173 0.79 4.50 14.35
N THR A 174 0.15 4.42 13.18
CA THR A 174 -1.30 4.21 13.05
C THR A 174 -1.72 2.85 13.64
N MET A 175 -0.95 1.80 13.35
CA MET A 175 -1.20 0.44 13.85
C MET A 175 -0.72 0.22 15.29
N ARG A 176 -0.07 1.21 15.91
CA ARG A 176 0.52 1.14 17.26
C ARG A 176 1.54 0.00 17.42
N ILE A 177 2.33 -0.26 16.38
CA ILE A 177 3.44 -1.20 16.41
C ILE A 177 4.79 -0.46 16.45
N GLY A 178 5.86 -1.18 16.75
CA GLY A 178 7.21 -0.61 16.68
C GLY A 178 7.57 -0.17 15.26
N PRO A 179 8.39 0.89 15.10
CA PRO A 179 8.91 1.27 13.79
C PRO A 179 9.79 0.14 13.24
N PRO A 180 9.95 0.06 11.91
CA PRO A 180 10.85 -0.93 11.31
C PRO A 180 12.30 -0.68 11.76
N GLU A 181 13.10 -1.75 11.87
CA GLU A 181 14.51 -1.62 12.16
C GLU A 181 15.24 -0.89 11.01
N ASP A 182 15.91 0.23 11.32
CA ASP A 182 16.65 1.04 10.36
C ASP A 182 18.15 0.71 10.28
N GLY A 183 18.58 -0.42 10.86
CA GLY A 183 19.99 -0.80 11.01
C GLY A 183 20.70 -1.22 9.71
N PHE A 184 20.23 -0.78 8.55
CA PHE A 184 20.88 -1.07 7.28
C PHE A 184 22.10 -0.17 7.11
N ASP A 185 23.29 -0.73 7.17
CA ASP A 185 24.50 -0.01 6.75
C ASP A 185 24.48 0.15 5.23
N LEU A 186 24.11 1.34 4.76
CA LEU A 186 24.11 1.71 3.34
C LEU A 186 25.32 2.58 2.96
N SER A 187 26.30 2.75 3.85
CA SER A 187 27.47 3.60 3.59
C SER A 187 28.22 3.20 2.32
N ASN A 188 28.46 1.90 2.11
CA ASN A 188 29.13 1.40 0.91
C ASN A 188 28.28 1.57 -0.37
N PRO A 189 26.99 1.18 -0.41
CA PRO A 189 26.09 1.52 -1.51
C PRO A 189 26.10 3.00 -1.89
N TYR A 190 26.03 3.90 -0.90
CA TYR A 190 26.05 5.34 -1.12
C TYR A 190 27.36 5.81 -1.75
N ALA A 191 28.50 5.40 -1.19
CA ALA A 191 29.82 5.78 -1.69
C ALA A 191 30.04 5.33 -3.15
N ILE A 192 29.65 4.09 -3.49
CA ILE A 192 29.76 3.61 -4.88
C ILE A 192 28.80 4.38 -5.80
N ALA A 193 27.56 4.61 -5.37
CA ALA A 193 26.59 5.35 -6.18
C ALA A 193 27.06 6.80 -6.45
N GLU A 194 27.66 7.46 -5.47
CA GLU A 194 28.22 8.82 -5.63
C GLU A 194 29.41 8.83 -6.59
N ASN A 195 30.39 7.93 -6.38
CA ASN A 195 31.55 7.79 -7.27
C ASN A 195 31.12 7.51 -8.72
N GLU A 196 30.12 6.66 -8.93
CA GLU A 196 29.62 6.37 -10.28
C GLU A 196 28.92 7.58 -10.89
N ARG A 197 28.11 8.34 -10.12
CA ARG A 197 27.48 9.57 -10.62
C ARG A 197 28.51 10.60 -11.08
N GLU A 198 29.59 10.78 -10.35
CA GLU A 198 30.69 11.68 -10.74
C GLU A 198 31.31 11.23 -12.07
N LYS A 199 31.66 9.94 -12.20
CA LYS A 199 32.22 9.38 -13.44
C LYS A 199 31.33 9.57 -14.67
N PHE A 200 30.00 9.54 -14.52
CA PHE A 200 29.05 9.73 -15.61
C PHE A 200 28.63 11.19 -15.83
N GLY A 201 28.69 12.04 -14.80
CA GLY A 201 28.40 13.47 -14.90
C GLY A 201 29.53 14.28 -15.52
N GLU A 202 30.77 13.78 -15.49
CA GLU A 202 31.94 14.40 -16.10
C GLU A 202 32.14 14.06 -17.59
N ARG A 203 31.25 13.27 -18.20
CA ARG A 203 31.29 12.88 -19.63
C ARG A 203 30.24 13.60 -20.45
#